data_AF-A0A8X6WC70-F1
#
_entry.id   AF-A0A8X6WC70-F1
#
_cell.length_a   1.000
_cell.length_b   1.000
_cell.length_c   1.000
_cell.angle_alpha   90.00
_cell.angle_beta   90.00
_cell.angle_gamma   90.00
#
_symmetry.space_group_name_H-M   'P 1'
#
loop_
_entity.id
_entity.type
_entity.pdbx_description
1 polymer ?
#
loop_
_entity_poly.entity_id
_entity_poly.type
_entity_poly.pdbx_seq_one_letter_code
_entity_poly.pdbx_strand_id
1 'polypeptide(L)'
;MTNSPLEALLNKMSSILEKAYCVFEYAKTSSVTVVQRHFCTKFRKEPLHRHNISKWVKQFQDTGCLCKNKCPGQEGTKPEVVKRIRDSFLRSPSESLRCARAKLAAPHTTV
;
A
#
# COMPACT_ATOMS: atom_id res chain seq x y z
N MET A 1 11.05 18.80 -5.95
CA MET A 1 9.65 18.58 -6.38
C MET A 1 8.88 18.06 -5.19
N THR A 2 8.45 18.95 -4.30
CA THR A 2 7.71 18.59 -3.08
C THR A 2 6.25 18.35 -3.44
N ASN A 3 5.85 17.07 -3.54
CA ASN A 3 4.43 16.72 -3.62
C ASN A 3 3.78 17.12 -2.30
N SER A 4 2.98 18.18 -2.32
CA SER A 4 2.16 18.60 -1.17
C SER A 4 1.27 17.44 -0.70
N PRO A 5 1.04 17.25 0.61
CA PRO A 5 0.16 16.19 1.12
C PRO A 5 -1.23 16.20 0.47
N LEU A 6 -1.73 17.39 0.11
CA LEU A 6 -3.02 17.56 -0.55
C LEU A 6 -3.01 17.09 -2.01
N GLU A 7 -1.93 17.36 -2.75
CA GLU A 7 -1.73 16.87 -4.11
C GLU A 7 -1.63 15.33 -4.16
N ALA A 8 -0.95 14.74 -3.16
CA ALA A 8 -0.87 13.28 -3.04
C ALA A 8 -2.24 12.64 -2.77
N LEU A 9 -3.09 13.28 -1.95
CA LEU A 9 -4.44 12.82 -1.68
C LEU A 9 -5.35 12.97 -2.91
N LEU A 10 -5.27 14.11 -3.60
CA LEU A 10 -6.04 14.38 -4.82
C LEU A 10 -5.69 13.37 -5.92
N ASN A 11 -4.40 13.11 -6.13
CA ASN A 11 -3.94 12.10 -7.10
C ASN A 11 -4.38 10.68 -6.71
N LYS A 12 -4.39 10.36 -5.41
CA LYS A 12 -4.87 9.07 -4.91
C LYS A 12 -6.38 8.88 -5.12
N MET A 13 -7.18 9.92 -4.88
CA MET A 13 -8.63 9.91 -5.12
C MET A 13 -8.93 9.81 -6.62
N SER A 14 -8.19 10.57 -7.45
CA SER A 14 -8.28 10.52 -8.91
C SER A 14 -8.00 9.10 -9.44
N SER A 15 -6.96 8.43 -8.92
CA SER A 15 -6.62 7.05 -9.29
C SER A 15 -7.70 6.02 -8.93
N ILE A 16 -8.44 6.22 -7.82
CA ILE A 16 -9.51 5.29 -7.43
C ILE A 16 -10.72 5.44 -8.35
N LEU A 17 -11.10 6.67 -8.69
CA LEU A 17 -12.21 6.94 -9.61
C LEU A 17 -11.94 6.36 -11.00
N GLU A 18 -10.72 6.53 -11.50
CA GLU A 18 -10.29 5.95 -12.78
C GLU A 18 -10.40 4.43 -12.80
N LYS A 19 -9.93 3.75 -11.75
CA LYS A 19 -10.04 2.29 -11.62
C LYS A 19 -11.49 1.83 -11.55
N ALA A 20 -12.31 2.51 -10.74
CA ALA A 20 -13.72 2.20 -10.58
C ALA A 20 -14.47 2.33 -11.91
N TYR A 21 -14.18 3.40 -12.66
CA TYR A 21 -14.73 3.58 -14.01
C TYR A 21 -14.34 2.43 -14.95
N CYS A 22 -13.09 2.01 -14.95
CA CYS A 22 -12.64 0.89 -15.78
C CYS A 22 -13.36 -0.42 -15.45
N VAL A 23 -13.53 -0.74 -14.16
CA VAL A 23 -14.23 -1.96 -13.75
C VAL A 23 -15.72 -1.88 -14.11
N PHE A 24 -16.35 -0.72 -13.93
CA PHE A 24 -17.75 -0.49 -14.29
C PHE A 24 -17.99 -0.64 -15.80
N GLU A 25 -17.16 0.00 -16.62
CA GLU A 25 -17.27 -0.12 -18.08
C GLU A 25 -16.94 -1.53 -18.58
N TYR A 26 -16.02 -2.23 -17.91
CA TYR A 26 -15.73 -3.62 -18.21
C TYR A 26 -16.94 -4.52 -17.92
N ALA A 27 -17.64 -4.31 -16.81
CA ALA A 27 -18.86 -5.06 -16.48
C ALA A 27 -19.96 -4.89 -17.54
N LYS A 28 -20.04 -3.72 -18.19
CA LYS A 28 -21.02 -3.45 -19.25
C LYS A 28 -20.63 -4.05 -20.60
N THR A 29 -19.35 -3.98 -20.96
CA THR A 29 -18.88 -4.24 -22.33
C THR A 29 -18.15 -5.56 -22.49
N SER A 30 -17.69 -6.16 -21.38
CA SER A 30 -16.83 -7.36 -21.34
C SER A 30 -15.57 -7.28 -22.22
N SER A 31 -15.16 -6.07 -22.64
CA SER A 31 -14.06 -5.87 -23.60
C SER A 31 -13.05 -4.85 -23.10
N VAL A 32 -11.80 -5.30 -22.93
CA VAL A 32 -10.70 -4.44 -22.47
C VAL A 32 -10.41 -3.30 -23.45
N THR A 33 -10.48 -3.57 -24.76
CA THR A 33 -10.20 -2.56 -25.79
C THR A 33 -11.24 -1.44 -25.80
N VAL A 34 -12.51 -1.78 -25.56
CA VAL A 34 -13.59 -0.77 -25.46
C VAL A 34 -13.39 0.09 -24.22
N VAL A 35 -13.07 -0.52 -23.08
CA VAL A 35 -12.75 0.20 -21.83
C VAL A 35 -11.57 1.16 -22.02
N GLN A 36 -10.50 0.73 -22.70
CA GLN A 36 -9.36 1.61 -23.00
C GLN A 36 -9.78 2.84 -23.83
N ARG A 37 -10.57 2.63 -24.90
CA ARG A 37 -11.06 3.74 -25.74
C ARG A 37 -11.92 4.71 -24.93
N HIS A 38 -12.91 4.20 -24.18
CA HIS A 38 -13.77 5.01 -23.32
C HIS A 38 -12.98 5.77 -22.25
N PHE A 39 -11.93 5.14 -21.70
CA PHE A 39 -11.05 5.77 -20.74
C PHE A 39 -10.28 6.94 -21.36
N CYS A 40 -9.66 6.74 -22.53
CA CYS A 40 -8.95 7.80 -23.24
C CYS A 40 -9.87 8.98 -23.57
N THR A 41 -11.08 8.71 -24.06
CA THR A 41 -12.06 9.77 -24.38
C THR A 41 -12.50 10.55 -23.14
N LYS A 42 -12.72 9.86 -22.01
CA LYS A 42 -13.23 10.47 -20.78
C LYS A 42 -12.17 11.26 -20.02
N PHE A 43 -10.99 10.67 -19.83
CA PHE A 43 -9.94 11.25 -18.97
C PHE A 43 -8.85 11.98 -19.76
N ARG A 44 -8.81 11.87 -21.10
CA ARG A 44 -7.78 12.45 -21.97
C ARG A 44 -6.35 12.08 -21.53
N LYS A 45 -6.19 10.84 -21.05
CA LYS A 45 -4.92 10.25 -20.62
C LYS A 45 -4.51 9.14 -21.58
N GLU A 46 -3.24 8.76 -21.52
CA GLU A 46 -2.75 7.61 -22.26
C GLU A 46 -3.54 6.33 -21.93
N PRO A 47 -3.74 5.44 -22.92
CA PRO A 47 -4.47 4.21 -22.72
C PRO A 47 -3.79 3.34 -21.67
N LEU A 48 -4.59 2.91 -20.69
CA LEU A 48 -4.15 1.99 -19.65
C LEU A 48 -3.67 0.68 -20.28
N HIS A 49 -2.57 0.12 -19.78
CA HIS A 49 -2.11 -1.20 -20.22
C HIS A 49 -3.17 -2.28 -19.91
N ARG A 50 -3.42 -3.19 -20.87
CA ARG A 50 -4.47 -4.23 -20.77
C ARG A 50 -4.43 -5.03 -19.46
N HIS A 51 -3.23 -5.34 -18.98
CA HIS A 51 -3.02 -6.11 -17.75
C HIS A 51 -3.53 -5.38 -16.50
N ASN A 52 -3.48 -4.05 -16.46
CA ASN A 52 -3.96 -3.27 -15.32
C ASN A 52 -5.48 -3.39 -15.19
N ILE A 53 -6.21 -3.33 -16.31
CA ILE A 53 -7.67 -3.47 -16.34
C ILE A 53 -8.07 -4.85 -15.84
N SER A 54 -7.49 -5.92 -16.40
CA SER A 54 -7.75 -7.29 -15.94
C SER A 54 -7.42 -7.49 -14.46
N LYS A 55 -6.31 -6.91 -13.99
CA LYS A 55 -5.91 -6.97 -12.57
C LYS A 55 -6.93 -6.30 -11.65
N TRP A 56 -7.45 -5.12 -12.03
CA TRP A 56 -8.43 -4.41 -11.21
C TRP A 56 -9.80 -5.08 -11.21
N VAL A 57 -10.24 -5.60 -12.36
CA VAL A 57 -11.47 -6.41 -12.44
C VAL A 57 -11.37 -7.61 -11.52
N LYS A 58 -10.26 -8.37 -11.60
CA LYS A 58 -10.02 -9.50 -10.72
C LYS A 58 -9.95 -9.10 -9.25
N GLN A 59 -9.20 -8.05 -8.93
CA GLN A 59 -9.11 -7.54 -7.54
C GLN A 59 -10.49 -7.18 -6.99
N PHE A 60 -11.34 -6.54 -7.80
CA PHE A 60 -12.69 -6.20 -7.38
C PHE A 60 -13.58 -7.43 -7.21
N GLN A 61 -13.46 -8.43 -8.09
CA GLN A 61 -14.19 -9.69 -7.95
C GLN A 61 -13.75 -10.47 -6.70
N ASP A 62 -12.45 -10.53 -6.42
CA ASP A 62 -11.89 -11.31 -5.31
C ASP A 62 -12.12 -10.63 -3.95
N THR A 63 -11.97 -9.30 -3.88
CA THR A 63 -11.92 -8.56 -2.60
C THR A 63 -13.10 -7.58 -2.42
N GLY A 64 -13.87 -7.28 -3.47
CA GLY A 64 -14.91 -6.25 -3.44
C GLY A 64 -14.38 -4.82 -3.32
N CYS A 65 -13.06 -4.62 -3.39
CA CYS A 65 -12.42 -3.35 -3.08
C CYS A 65 -11.29 -3.01 -4.05
N LEU A 66 -11.34 -1.80 -4.62
CA LEU A 66 -10.30 -1.24 -5.50
C LEU A 66 -9.30 -0.33 -4.77
N CYS A 67 -9.47 -0.16 -3.46
CA CYS A 67 -8.51 0.56 -2.64
C CYS A 67 -7.16 -0.14 -2.72
N LYS A 68 -6.08 0.65 -2.57
CA LYS A 68 -4.76 0.08 -2.40
C LYS A 68 -4.82 -0.78 -1.13
N ASN A 69 -4.69 -2.09 -1.28
CA ASN A 69 -4.56 -2.99 -0.13
C ASN A 69 -3.48 -2.41 0.76
N LYS A 70 -3.72 -2.37 2.08
CA LYS A 70 -2.64 -2.19 3.03
C LYS A 70 -1.63 -3.26 2.64
N CYS A 71 -0.44 -2.86 2.21
CA CYS A 71 0.67 -3.79 2.24
C CYS A 71 0.69 -4.25 3.69
N PRO A 72 0.55 -5.55 3.99
CA PRO A 72 0.96 -6.01 5.31
C PRO A 72 2.41 -5.52 5.39
N GLY A 73 2.65 -4.50 6.21
CA GLY A 73 4.00 -4.00 6.39
C GLY A 73 4.86 -5.13 6.92
N GLN A 74 6.15 -4.87 7.07
CA GLN A 74 6.98 -5.71 7.92
C GLN A 74 6.24 -5.96 9.23
N GLU A 75 6.02 -7.25 9.53
CA GLU A 75 5.32 -7.67 10.72
C GLU A 75 6.03 -7.03 11.91
N GLY A 76 5.30 -6.18 12.65
CA GLY A 76 5.88 -5.46 13.77
C GLY A 76 6.54 -6.42 14.75
N THR A 77 7.60 -5.97 15.41
CA THR A 77 8.31 -6.79 16.39
C THR A 77 7.32 -7.36 17.41
N LYS A 78 7.38 -8.68 17.64
CA LYS A 78 6.51 -9.38 18.60
C LYS A 78 6.48 -8.65 19.95
N PRO A 79 5.31 -8.51 20.60
CA PRO A 79 5.17 -7.71 21.82
C PRO A 79 6.10 -8.18 22.96
N GLU A 80 6.46 -9.46 22.99
CA GLU A 80 7.40 -10.04 23.94
C GLU A 80 8.80 -9.45 23.78
N VAL A 81 9.25 -9.22 22.54
CA VAL A 81 10.57 -8.63 22.26
C VAL A 81 10.58 -7.16 22.71
N VAL A 82 9.50 -6.42 22.42
CA VAL A 82 9.34 -5.02 22.84
C VAL A 82 9.37 -4.91 24.36
N LYS A 83 8.69 -5.82 25.06
CA LYS A 83 8.70 -5.88 26.52
C LYS A 83 10.11 -6.14 27.06
N ARG A 84 10.83 -7.13 26.51
CA ARG A 84 12.22 -7.40 26.92
C ARG A 84 13.16 -6.22 26.73
N ILE A 85 13.00 -5.47 25.63
CA ILE A 85 13.78 -4.25 25.39
C ILE A 85 13.46 -3.21 26.47
N ARG A 86 12.19 -2.94 26.75
CA ARG A 86 11.78 -2.00 27.81
C ARG A 86 12.31 -2.41 29.18
N ASP A 87 12.18 -3.68 29.55
CA ASP A 87 12.65 -4.21 30.85
C ASP A 87 14.17 -4.05 31.00
N SER A 88 14.94 -4.21 29.92
CA SER A 88 16.39 -4.02 29.93
C SER A 88 16.78 -2.57 30.22
N PHE A 89 16.11 -1.60 29.59
CA PHE A 89 16.39 -0.17 29.83
C PHE A 89 15.86 0.33 31.16
N LEU A 90 14.78 -0.27 31.69
CA LEU A 90 14.33 0.00 33.07
C LEU A 90 15.34 -0.51 34.10
N ARG A 91 15.94 -1.68 33.85
CA ARG A 91 16.96 -2.26 34.72
C ARG A 91 18.27 -1.47 34.69
N SER A 92 18.65 -0.92 33.54
CA SER A 92 19.89 -0.16 33.39
C SER A 92 19.70 1.00 32.39
N PRO A 93 19.25 2.17 32.88
CA PRO A 93 18.90 3.30 32.01
C PRO A 93 20.08 3.90 31.24
N SER A 94 21.30 3.76 31.75
CA SER A 94 22.52 4.29 31.15
C SER A 94 23.17 3.36 30.12
N GLU A 95 22.59 2.19 29.85
CA GLU A 95 23.15 1.25 28.89
C GLU A 95 23.02 1.75 27.45
N SER A 96 24.10 1.56 26.67
CA SER A 96 24.06 1.86 25.24
C SER A 96 23.19 0.85 24.48
N LEU A 97 22.56 1.31 23.39
CA LEU A 97 21.77 0.48 22.48
C LEU A 97 22.54 -0.75 21.99
N ARG A 98 23.84 -0.60 21.72
CA ARG A 98 24.74 -1.70 21.30
C ARG A 98 24.84 -2.79 22.37
N CYS A 99 25.03 -2.40 23.63
CA CYS A 99 25.13 -3.35 24.74
C CYS A 99 23.79 -4.04 25.02
N ALA A 100 22.69 -3.28 25.03
CA ALA A 100 21.35 -3.82 25.22
C ALA A 100 21.01 -4.84 24.11
N ARG A 101 21.31 -4.51 22.84
CA ARG A 101 21.11 -5.43 21.71
C ARG A 101 21.93 -6.71 21.84
N ALA A 102 23.21 -6.60 22.21
CA ALA A 102 24.08 -7.76 22.40
C ALA A 102 23.56 -8.69 23.51
N LYS A 103 23.02 -8.13 24.59
CA LYS A 103 22.40 -8.87 25.70
C LYS A 103 21.06 -9.52 25.31
N LEU A 104 20.31 -8.88 24.42
CA LEU A 104 18.95 -9.29 24.05
C LEU A 104 18.88 -10.16 22.79
N ALA A 105 20.03 -10.43 22.13
CA ALA A 105 20.12 -11.10 20.83
C ALA A 105 19.12 -10.53 19.78
N ALA A 106 18.87 -9.21 19.86
CA ALA A 106 17.83 -8.57 19.05
C ALA A 106 18.35 -8.20 17.64
N PRO A 107 17.47 -8.24 16.61
CA PRO A 107 17.84 -7.80 15.25
C PRO A 107 18.30 -6.34 15.25
N HIS A 108 19.22 -5.99 14.34
CA HIS A 108 19.74 -4.61 14.19
C HIS A 108 18.64 -3.58 13.95
N THR A 109 17.53 -4.00 13.33
CA THR A 109 16.43 -3.14 12.92
C THR A 109 15.38 -2.91 14.01
N THR A 110 15.59 -3.47 15.21
CA THR A 110 14.57 -3.54 16.28
C THR A 110 14.91 -2.70 17.52
N VAL A 111 16.19 -2.41 17.77
CA VAL A 111 16.68 -1.69 18.97
C VAL A 111 17.22 -0.33 18.56
#